data_AF-A0A6M0RH44-F1
#
_entry.id   AF-A0A6M0RH44-F1
#
_cell.length_a   1.000
_cell.length_b   1.000
_cell.length_c   1.000
_cell.angle_alpha   90.00
_cell.angle_beta   90.00
_cell.angle_gamma   90.00
#
_symmetry.space_group_name_H-M   'P 1'
#
loop_
_entity.id
_entity.type
_entity.pdbx_description
1 polymer ?
#
loop_
_entity_poly.entity_id
_entity_poly.type
_entity_poly.pdbx_seq_one_letter_code
_entity_poly.pdbx_strand_id
1 'polypeptide(L)'
;MHQIFGDYITILPPERDSLELSFTSTSEDIKNLWRNQRLSAHFLANCFINFLPLDENNPEEEQRIKEAQGSISYVANELIENAVKFNLETSTHQVKLGIYFLENPELVAVIFATNNVNKAQAAEFQIFIKELLASDPQELYLQQVEESAMENDTTRSGLGFLTMINDYQVRLGWKFEPLPTLPDAIAVTVMAQVTV
;
A
#
# COMPACT_ATOMS: atom_id res chain seq x y z
N MET A 1 6.20 -17.30 -13.47
CA MET A 1 6.65 -15.96 -13.91
C MET A 1 5.91 -14.95 -13.06
N HIS A 2 6.58 -13.93 -12.54
CA HIS A 2 5.90 -12.84 -11.82
C HIS A 2 5.28 -11.86 -12.82
N GLN A 3 4.22 -11.16 -12.42
CA GLN A 3 3.57 -10.12 -13.22
C GLN A 3 3.65 -8.78 -12.50
N ILE A 4 3.85 -7.69 -13.24
CA ILE A 4 4.02 -6.35 -12.71
C ILE A 4 3.08 -5.39 -13.42
N PHE A 5 2.50 -4.44 -12.67
CA PHE A 5 1.61 -3.40 -13.16
C PHE A 5 1.95 -2.05 -12.52
N GLY A 6 1.56 -0.95 -13.18
CA GLY A 6 1.77 0.41 -12.68
C GLY A 6 3.25 0.77 -12.51
N ASP A 7 3.52 1.70 -11.60
CA ASP A 7 4.85 2.23 -11.31
C ASP A 7 5.60 1.38 -10.27
N TYR A 8 5.58 0.05 -10.42
CA TYR A 8 6.25 -0.82 -9.46
C TYR A 8 7.78 -0.76 -9.61
N ILE A 9 8.48 -0.50 -8.51
CA ILE A 9 9.94 -0.46 -8.47
C ILE A 9 10.47 -1.86 -8.17
N THR A 10 11.11 -2.49 -9.16
CA THR A 10 11.63 -3.86 -9.02
C THR A 10 12.90 -3.98 -8.21
N ILE A 11 13.69 -2.91 -8.14
CA ILE A 11 14.99 -2.88 -7.48
C ILE A 11 15.02 -1.66 -6.58
N LEU A 12 14.89 -1.90 -5.28
CA LEU A 12 15.13 -0.87 -4.26
C LEU A 12 16.62 -0.87 -3.90
N PRO A 13 17.28 0.29 -3.77
CA PRO A 13 18.69 0.35 -3.42
C PRO A 13 18.92 -0.26 -2.03
N PRO A 14 19.82 -1.27 -1.89
CA PRO A 14 20.03 -1.94 -0.60
C PRO A 14 20.79 -1.09 0.42
N GLU A 15 21.37 0.04 0.00
CA GLU A 15 22.21 0.92 0.82
C GLU A 15 21.41 2.02 1.54
N ARG A 16 20.09 2.08 1.34
CA ARG A 16 19.21 3.10 1.94
C ARG A 16 18.53 2.54 3.19
N ASP A 17 18.28 3.42 4.16
CA ASP A 17 17.51 3.07 5.35
C ASP A 17 16.09 2.63 4.96
N SER A 18 15.62 1.57 5.62
CA SER A 18 14.28 1.03 5.44
C SER A 18 13.74 0.52 6.76
N LEU A 19 12.42 0.57 6.92
CA LEU A 19 11.73 -0.07 8.02
C LEU A 19 10.79 -1.12 7.45
N GLU A 20 11.02 -2.38 7.79
CA GLU A 20 10.16 -3.49 7.40
C GLU A 20 9.62 -4.22 8.63
N LEU A 21 8.32 -4.49 8.61
CA LEU A 21 7.58 -5.28 9.59
C LEU A 21 7.03 -6.51 8.90
N SER A 22 7.20 -7.67 9.54
CA SER A 22 6.66 -8.94 9.05
C SER A 22 5.84 -9.62 10.14
N PHE A 23 4.62 -10.01 9.81
CA PHE A 23 3.66 -10.60 10.73
C PHE A 23 3.29 -12.00 10.26
N THR A 24 3.40 -12.99 11.14
CA THR A 24 2.93 -14.34 10.84
C THR A 24 1.42 -14.40 10.84
N SER A 25 0.86 -15.13 9.88
CA SER A 25 -0.58 -15.33 9.71
C SER A 25 -1.16 -16.36 10.70
N THR A 26 -0.88 -16.22 11.98
CA THR A 26 -1.69 -16.80 13.04
C THR A 26 -2.95 -15.92 13.20
N SER A 27 -4.11 -16.55 13.36
CA SER A 27 -5.40 -15.86 13.28
C SER A 27 -5.60 -14.75 14.32
N GLU A 28 -4.83 -14.72 15.42
CA GLU A 28 -4.91 -13.67 16.44
C GLU A 28 -3.99 -12.46 16.13
N ASP A 29 -2.79 -12.68 15.59
CA ASP A 29 -1.82 -11.60 15.36
C ASP A 29 -2.26 -10.69 14.19
N ILE A 30 -2.79 -11.27 13.11
CA ILE A 30 -3.37 -10.52 12.00
C ILE A 30 -4.63 -9.76 12.43
N LYS A 31 -5.47 -10.33 13.31
CA LYS A 31 -6.65 -9.63 13.85
C LYS A 31 -6.25 -8.46 14.76
N ASN A 32 -5.19 -8.61 15.54
CA ASN A 32 -4.65 -7.52 16.34
C ASN A 32 -4.03 -6.43 15.47
N LEU A 33 -3.34 -6.79 14.40
CA LEU A 33 -2.83 -5.85 13.39
C LEU A 33 -3.98 -5.07 12.74
N TRP A 34 -5.06 -5.75 12.33
CA TRP A 34 -6.27 -5.10 11.82
C TRP A 34 -6.88 -4.13 12.84
N ARG A 35 -7.12 -4.60 14.08
CA ARG A 35 -7.74 -3.77 15.11
C ARG A 35 -6.93 -2.51 15.42
N ASN A 36 -5.62 -2.60 15.23
CA ASN A 36 -4.67 -1.53 15.48
C ASN A 36 -4.09 -0.94 14.18
N GLN A 37 -4.73 -1.14 13.02
CA GLN A 37 -4.16 -0.77 11.71
C GLN A 37 -3.78 0.71 11.63
N ARG A 38 -4.64 1.58 12.21
CA ARG A 38 -4.36 3.01 12.32
C ARG A 38 -3.15 3.30 13.19
N LEU A 39 -2.96 2.58 14.30
CA LEU A 39 -1.81 2.74 15.19
C LEU A 39 -0.51 2.31 14.49
N SER A 40 -0.55 1.18 13.77
CA SER A 40 0.60 0.70 12.98
C SER A 40 0.97 1.66 11.86
N ALA A 41 -0.02 2.21 11.14
CA ALA A 41 0.21 3.23 10.13
C ALA A 41 0.80 4.52 10.72
N HIS A 42 0.26 4.99 11.85
CA HIS A 42 0.80 6.15 12.55
C HIS A 42 2.21 5.93 13.06
N PHE A 43 2.50 4.73 13.58
CA PHE A 43 3.83 4.35 14.02
C PHE A 43 4.82 4.38 12.86
N LEU A 44 4.48 3.80 11.70
CA LEU A 44 5.32 3.87 10.50
C LEU A 44 5.55 5.30 10.05
N ALA A 45 4.51 6.14 9.98
CA ALA A 45 4.61 7.54 9.59
C ALA A 45 5.47 8.35 10.58
N ASN A 46 5.38 8.06 11.88
CA ASN A 46 6.21 8.72 12.90
C ASN A 46 7.67 8.26 12.84
N CYS A 47 7.92 6.97 12.66
CA CYS A 47 9.27 6.46 12.43
C CYS A 47 9.87 7.12 11.19
N PHE A 48 9.09 7.22 10.11
CA PHE A 48 9.46 7.83 8.84
C PHE A 48 9.97 9.28 8.99
N ILE A 49 9.29 10.14 9.74
CA ILE A 49 9.73 11.54 9.89
C ILE A 49 11.14 11.67 10.47
N ASN A 50 11.54 10.75 11.36
CA ASN A 50 12.87 10.82 11.98
C ASN A 50 14.02 10.60 10.98
N PHE A 51 13.73 10.09 9.78
CA PHE A 51 14.72 9.90 8.71
C PHE A 51 14.75 11.08 7.73
N LEU A 52 13.87 12.07 7.89
CA LEU A 52 13.85 13.26 7.04
C LEU A 52 14.87 14.29 7.54
N PRO A 53 15.61 14.95 6.63
CA PRO A 53 16.32 16.17 6.99
C PRO A 53 15.27 17.21 7.38
N LEU A 54 15.37 17.71 8.61
CA LEU A 54 14.50 18.76 9.16
C LEU A 54 15.36 19.99 9.44
N ASP A 55 15.17 21.08 8.71
CA ASP A 55 15.57 22.41 9.21
C ASP A 55 14.43 23.01 10.05
N GLU A 56 14.55 22.90 11.37
CA GLU A 56 13.58 23.45 12.34
C GLU A 56 13.42 24.98 12.25
N ASN A 57 14.30 25.68 11.52
CA ASN A 57 14.20 27.12 11.30
C ASN A 57 13.43 27.50 10.04
N ASN A 58 12.92 26.50 9.29
CA ASN A 58 12.15 26.70 8.06
C ASN A 58 10.69 26.24 8.23
N PRO A 59 9.75 27.16 8.54
CA PRO A 59 8.34 26.81 8.74
C PRO A 59 7.66 26.15 7.53
N GLU A 60 8.13 26.44 6.30
CA GLU A 60 7.59 25.80 5.09
C GLU A 60 7.98 24.31 5.00
N GLU A 61 9.19 23.97 5.45
CA GLU A 61 9.68 22.59 5.52
C GLU A 61 8.97 21.79 6.62
N GLU A 62 8.71 22.42 7.77
CA GLU A 62 7.91 21.83 8.85
C GLU A 62 6.49 21.48 8.37
N GLN A 63 5.85 22.40 7.64
CA GLN A 63 4.50 22.19 7.12
C GLN A 63 4.47 21.06 6.07
N ARG A 64 5.42 21.07 5.12
CA ARG A 64 5.54 20.02 4.10
C ARG A 64 5.70 18.63 4.74
N ILE A 65 6.51 18.53 5.80
CA ILE A 65 6.73 17.27 6.51
C ILE A 65 5.48 16.78 7.25
N LYS A 66 4.69 17.68 7.84
CA LYS A 66 3.38 17.31 8.43
C LYS A 66 2.40 16.80 7.37
N GLU A 67 2.37 17.41 6.19
CA GLU A 67 1.53 16.97 5.08
C GLU A 67 1.97 15.60 4.55
N ALA A 68 3.28 15.39 4.39
CA ALA A 68 3.84 14.10 4.02
C ALA A 68 3.55 13.02 5.08
N GLN A 69 3.66 13.34 6.37
CA GLN A 69 3.31 12.43 7.47
C GLN A 69 1.84 12.01 7.40
N GLY A 70 0.92 12.96 7.18
CA GLY A 70 -0.51 12.68 7.03
C GLY A 70 -0.76 11.75 5.83
N SER A 71 -0.13 12.05 4.70
CA SER A 71 -0.23 11.27 3.46
C SER A 71 0.29 9.85 3.65
N ILE A 72 1.47 9.69 4.25
CA ILE A 72 2.09 8.38 4.52
C ILE A 72 1.26 7.57 5.52
N SER A 73 0.73 8.21 6.57
CA SER A 73 -0.15 7.55 7.53
C SER A 73 -1.42 7.03 6.87
N TYR A 74 -2.04 7.83 6.00
CA TYR A 74 -3.21 7.41 5.23
C TYR A 74 -2.89 6.23 4.30
N VAL A 75 -1.86 6.38 3.45
CA VAL A 75 -1.44 5.35 2.50
C VAL A 75 -1.06 4.04 3.20
N ALA A 76 -0.26 4.12 4.27
CA ALA A 76 0.12 2.94 5.03
C ALA A 76 -1.10 2.24 5.65
N ASN A 77 -2.08 3.01 6.17
CA ASN A 77 -3.31 2.44 6.71
C ASN A 77 -4.10 1.68 5.62
N GLU A 78 -4.31 2.29 4.45
CA GLU A 78 -5.02 1.64 3.34
C GLU A 78 -4.29 0.39 2.83
N LEU A 79 -2.95 0.41 2.77
CA LEU A 79 -2.18 -0.76 2.35
C LEU A 79 -2.22 -1.88 3.40
N ILE A 80 -2.16 -1.56 4.70
CA ILE A 80 -2.32 -2.55 5.79
C ILE A 80 -3.72 -3.17 5.72
N GLU A 81 -4.74 -2.33 5.58
CA GLU A 81 -6.12 -2.78 5.50
C GLU A 81 -6.30 -3.74 4.32
N ASN A 82 -5.87 -3.35 3.12
CA ASN A 82 -5.97 -4.22 1.96
C ASN A 82 -5.19 -5.55 2.16
N ALA A 83 -3.96 -5.46 2.66
CA ALA A 83 -3.12 -6.63 2.86
C ALA A 83 -3.76 -7.62 3.84
N VAL A 84 -4.34 -7.15 4.94
CA VAL A 84 -4.97 -8.01 5.94
C VAL A 84 -6.33 -8.52 5.48
N LYS A 85 -7.19 -7.67 4.91
CA LYS A 85 -8.55 -8.02 4.44
C LYS A 85 -8.54 -9.18 3.46
N PHE A 86 -7.55 -9.17 2.56
CA PHE A 86 -7.44 -10.15 1.48
C PHE A 86 -6.44 -11.27 1.76
N ASN A 87 -5.78 -11.29 2.93
CA ASN A 87 -4.80 -12.33 3.23
C ASN A 87 -5.47 -13.71 3.36
N LEU A 88 -4.83 -14.71 2.77
CA LEU A 88 -5.22 -16.10 2.88
C LEU A 88 -4.90 -16.63 4.29
N GLU A 89 -5.94 -16.83 5.11
CA GLU A 89 -5.82 -17.31 6.51
C GLU A 89 -5.10 -18.66 6.64
N THR A 90 -5.14 -19.50 5.61
CA THR A 90 -4.50 -20.82 5.60
C THR A 90 -3.01 -20.79 5.26
N SER A 91 -2.46 -19.63 4.92
CA SER A 91 -1.03 -19.50 4.61
C SER A 91 -0.20 -19.36 5.89
N THR A 92 0.91 -20.09 5.98
CA THR A 92 1.94 -19.86 7.02
C THR A 92 2.84 -18.67 6.68
N HIS A 93 2.60 -18.04 5.53
CA HIS A 93 3.39 -16.95 5.00
C HIS A 93 3.03 -15.63 5.66
N GLN A 94 4.05 -14.78 5.81
CA GLN A 94 3.94 -13.54 6.53
C GLN A 94 3.28 -12.45 5.67
N VAL A 95 2.45 -11.62 6.30
CA VAL A 95 2.12 -10.29 5.77
C VAL A 95 3.34 -9.41 6.02
N LYS A 96 3.82 -8.75 4.97
CA LYS A 96 4.94 -7.81 5.05
C LYS A 96 4.46 -6.40 4.82
N LEU A 97 5.10 -5.46 5.48
CA LEU A 97 4.87 -4.05 5.33
C LEU A 97 6.21 -3.35 5.45
N GLY A 98 6.46 -2.37 4.60
CA GLY A 98 7.67 -1.58 4.76
C GLY A 98 7.64 -0.25 4.05
N ILE A 99 8.65 0.54 4.37
CA ILE A 99 8.87 1.87 3.80
C ILE A 99 10.34 2.05 3.47
N TYR A 100 10.61 2.57 2.28
CA TYR A 100 11.93 2.88 1.73
C TYR A 100 12.01 4.34 1.30
N PHE A 101 13.23 4.87 1.26
CA PHE A 101 13.51 6.20 0.75
C PHE A 101 14.26 6.15 -0.56
N LEU A 102 13.73 6.87 -1.54
CA LEU A 102 14.43 7.19 -2.78
C LEU A 102 14.60 8.69 -2.84
N GLU A 103 15.78 9.13 -3.28
CA GLU A 103 16.09 10.54 -3.40
C GLU A 103 16.77 10.75 -4.75
N ASN A 104 16.01 11.26 -5.73
CA ASN A 104 16.50 11.77 -7.01
C ASN A 104 15.34 12.28 -7.89
N PRO A 105 15.19 13.59 -8.21
CA PRO A 105 15.72 14.79 -7.54
C PRO A 105 14.91 15.18 -6.29
N GLU A 106 13.73 14.59 -6.10
CA GLU A 106 12.85 14.78 -4.96
C GLU A 106 12.94 13.59 -4.00
N LEU A 107 12.52 13.80 -2.76
CA LEU A 107 12.44 12.75 -1.76
C LEU A 107 11.12 12.00 -1.92
N VAL A 108 11.20 10.69 -2.08
CA VAL A 108 10.05 9.82 -2.31
C VAL A 108 10.03 8.72 -1.26
N ALA A 109 8.93 8.65 -0.52
CA ALA A 109 8.61 7.55 0.37
C ALA A 109 7.95 6.43 -0.43
N VAL A 110 8.59 5.25 -0.47
CA VAL A 110 8.06 4.05 -1.12
C VAL A 110 7.52 3.12 -0.06
N ILE A 111 6.20 3.06 0.08
CA ILE A 111 5.50 2.21 1.03
C ILE A 111 5.03 0.98 0.28
N PHE A 112 5.14 -0.20 0.88
CA PHE A 112 4.61 -1.42 0.28
C PHE A 112 4.02 -2.34 1.33
N ALA A 113 3.00 -3.08 0.93
CA ALA A 113 2.47 -4.20 1.70
C ALA A 113 2.41 -5.45 0.82
N THR A 114 2.75 -6.61 1.40
CA THR A 114 2.67 -7.90 0.72
C THR A 114 1.80 -8.86 1.53
N ASN A 115 0.80 -9.43 0.88
CA ASN A 115 -0.04 -10.50 1.44
C ASN A 115 -0.17 -11.65 0.43
N ASN A 116 -0.80 -12.74 0.87
CA ASN A 116 -1.01 -13.91 0.03
C ASN A 116 -2.49 -14.03 -0.32
N VAL A 117 -2.80 -14.27 -1.58
CA VAL A 117 -4.16 -14.47 -2.07
C VAL A 117 -4.24 -15.76 -2.88
N ASN A 118 -5.44 -16.30 -3.08
CA ASN A 118 -5.61 -17.42 -3.99
C ASN A 118 -5.57 -16.97 -5.47
N LYS A 119 -5.41 -17.91 -6.40
CA LYS A 119 -5.32 -17.62 -7.84
C LYS A 119 -6.53 -16.86 -8.41
N ALA A 120 -7.74 -17.13 -7.91
CA ALA A 120 -8.96 -16.47 -8.39
C ALA A 120 -8.99 -15.00 -7.96
N GLN A 121 -8.72 -14.72 -6.68
CA GLN A 121 -8.57 -13.36 -6.15
C GLN A 121 -7.48 -12.57 -6.87
N ALA A 122 -6.33 -13.20 -7.15
CA ALA A 122 -5.27 -12.57 -7.93
C ALA A 122 -5.73 -12.17 -9.34
N ALA A 123 -6.47 -13.05 -10.02
CA ALA A 123 -6.98 -12.78 -11.37
C ALA A 123 -8.01 -11.64 -11.38
N GLU A 124 -8.95 -11.66 -10.43
CA GLU A 124 -9.93 -10.57 -10.25
C GLU A 124 -9.23 -9.23 -9.98
N PHE A 125 -8.22 -9.24 -9.10
CA PHE A 125 -7.47 -8.02 -8.79
C PHE A 125 -6.68 -7.50 -10.02
N GLN A 126 -6.11 -8.40 -10.82
CA GLN A 126 -5.44 -8.02 -12.08
C GLN A 126 -6.40 -7.41 -13.11
N ILE A 127 -7.66 -7.85 -13.16
CA ILE A 127 -8.68 -7.25 -14.03
C ILE A 127 -8.97 -5.83 -13.56
N PHE A 128 -9.22 -5.67 -12.26
CA PHE A 128 -9.45 -4.36 -11.65
C PHE A 128 -8.28 -3.39 -11.89
N ILE A 129 -7.04 -3.81 -11.68
CA ILE A 129 -5.85 -2.96 -11.92
C ILE A 129 -5.77 -2.51 -13.38
N LYS A 130 -6.10 -3.38 -14.34
CA LYS A 130 -6.09 -3.00 -15.76
C LYS A 130 -7.16 -1.98 -16.10
N GLU A 131 -8.34 -2.08 -15.50
CA GLU A 131 -9.39 -1.08 -15.62
C GLU A 131 -8.95 0.25 -14.99
N LEU A 132 -8.44 0.21 -13.76
CA LEU A 132 -7.90 1.37 -13.05
C LEU A 132 -6.83 2.12 -13.88
N LEU A 133 -5.92 1.39 -14.53
CA LEU A 133 -4.84 1.98 -15.34
C LEU A 133 -5.30 2.45 -16.73
N ALA A 134 -6.48 2.03 -17.20
CA ALA A 134 -7.02 2.40 -18.51
C ALA A 134 -8.04 3.54 -18.44
N SER A 135 -8.58 3.81 -17.25
CA SER A 135 -9.62 4.82 -17.01
C SER A 135 -9.05 6.15 -16.50
N ASP A 136 -9.84 7.21 -16.59
CA ASP A 136 -9.58 8.44 -15.84
C ASP A 136 -9.87 8.20 -14.34
N PRO A 137 -8.91 8.40 -13.43
CA PRO A 137 -9.11 8.11 -12.00
C PRO A 137 -10.21 8.92 -11.33
N GLN A 138 -10.52 10.12 -11.83
CA GLN A 138 -11.55 10.96 -11.25
C GLN A 138 -12.95 10.50 -11.69
N GLU A 139 -13.10 10.13 -12.97
CA GLU A 139 -14.34 9.51 -13.47
C GLU A 139 -14.61 8.17 -12.79
N LEU A 140 -13.59 7.32 -12.65
CA LEU A 140 -13.73 6.01 -12.00
C LEU A 140 -14.06 6.16 -10.49
N TYR A 141 -13.53 7.18 -9.82
CA TYR A 141 -13.87 7.49 -8.44
C TYR A 141 -15.35 7.85 -8.30
N LEU A 142 -15.86 8.73 -9.15
CA LEU A 142 -17.27 9.12 -9.12
C LEU A 142 -18.18 7.91 -9.37
N GLN A 143 -17.85 7.09 -10.37
CA GLN A 143 -18.59 5.86 -10.66
C GLN A 143 -18.63 4.91 -9.46
N GLN A 144 -17.47 4.67 -8.81
CA GLN A 144 -17.44 3.79 -7.64
C GLN A 144 -18.22 4.35 -6.45
N VAL A 145 -18.17 5.67 -6.22
CA VAL A 145 -18.97 6.32 -5.17
C VAL A 145 -20.46 6.15 -5.44
N GLU A 146 -20.91 6.42 -6.67
CA GLU A 146 -22.32 6.26 -7.07
C GLU A 146 -22.79 4.80 -6.93
N GLU A 147 -22.00 3.85 -7.41
CA GLU A 147 -22.32 2.42 -7.31
C GLU A 147 -22.35 1.94 -5.85
N SER A 148 -21.40 2.38 -5.02
CA SER A 148 -21.35 2.04 -3.58
C SER A 148 -22.51 2.63 -2.76
N ALA A 149 -23.13 3.70 -3.25
CA ALA A 149 -24.35 4.25 -2.64
C ALA A 149 -25.62 3.47 -3.05
N MET A 150 -25.57 2.75 -4.17
CA MET A 150 -26.68 1.95 -4.70
C MET A 150 -26.64 0.49 -4.21
N GLU A 151 -25.45 -0.08 -4.08
CA GLU A 151 -25.23 -1.41 -3.53
C GLU A 151 -24.79 -1.27 -2.06
N ASN A 152 -25.58 -1.79 -1.11
CA ASN A 152 -25.23 -1.85 0.33
C ASN A 152 -24.01 -2.75 0.62
N ASP A 153 -23.14 -2.98 -0.37
CA ASP A 153 -22.05 -3.93 -0.33
C ASP A 153 -20.74 -3.18 -0.04
N THR A 154 -20.30 -3.28 1.22
CA THR A 154 -19.05 -2.70 1.72
C THR A 154 -17.79 -3.42 1.20
N THR A 155 -17.96 -4.34 0.25
CA THR A 155 -16.90 -5.22 -0.26
C THR A 155 -16.21 -4.69 -1.52
N ARG A 156 -16.71 -3.62 -2.15
CA ARG A 156 -16.05 -3.05 -3.35
C ARG A 156 -14.79 -2.26 -2.96
N SER A 157 -13.69 -3.00 -2.96
CA SER A 157 -12.33 -2.49 -2.85
C SER A 157 -11.93 -1.75 -4.12
N GLY A 158 -11.40 -0.54 -3.97
CA GLY A 158 -10.98 0.31 -5.10
C GLY A 158 -10.92 1.78 -4.73
N LEU A 159 -11.85 2.24 -3.89
CA LEU A 159 -11.92 3.63 -3.42
C LEU A 159 -10.62 4.07 -2.72
N GLY A 160 -10.01 3.22 -1.89
CA GLY A 160 -8.72 3.55 -1.26
C GLY A 160 -7.62 3.86 -2.28
N PHE A 161 -7.52 3.08 -3.37
CA PHE A 161 -6.56 3.36 -4.45
C PHE A 161 -6.88 4.65 -5.20
N LEU A 162 -8.15 4.90 -5.47
CA LEU A 162 -8.57 6.13 -6.15
C LEU A 162 -8.36 7.38 -5.28
N THR A 163 -8.63 7.31 -3.98
CA THR A 163 -8.33 8.38 -3.02
C THR A 163 -6.82 8.63 -2.96
N MET A 164 -6.00 7.56 -2.90
CA MET A 164 -4.53 7.70 -2.93
C MET A 164 -4.05 8.43 -4.21
N ILE A 165 -4.62 8.10 -5.37
CA ILE A 165 -4.25 8.74 -6.65
C ILE A 165 -4.74 10.19 -6.70
N ASN A 166 -6.01 10.44 -6.38
CA ASN A 166 -6.65 11.74 -6.59
C ASN A 166 -6.28 12.78 -5.52
N ASP A 167 -6.29 12.39 -4.24
CA ASP A 167 -6.12 13.32 -3.13
C ASP A 167 -4.66 13.44 -2.67
N TYR A 168 -3.87 12.38 -2.89
CA TYR A 168 -2.49 12.29 -2.41
C TYR A 168 -1.45 12.17 -3.54
N GLN A 169 -1.88 12.17 -4.82
CA GLN A 169 -1.02 12.08 -6.01
C GLN A 169 -0.06 10.87 -5.98
N VAL A 170 -0.49 9.78 -5.33
CA VAL A 170 0.32 8.58 -5.15
C VAL A 170 0.48 7.84 -6.46
N ARG A 171 1.72 7.45 -6.77
CA ARG A 171 1.99 6.48 -7.85
C ARG A 171 1.92 5.07 -7.30
N LEU A 172 1.02 4.26 -7.86
CA LEU A 172 0.80 2.89 -7.42
C LEU A 172 1.48 1.88 -8.36
N GLY A 173 1.99 0.81 -7.78
CA GLY A 173 2.57 -0.32 -8.49
C GLY A 173 2.18 -1.64 -7.84
N TRP A 174 2.10 -2.70 -8.64
CA TRP A 174 1.73 -4.03 -8.16
C TRP A 174 2.66 -5.09 -8.69
N LYS A 175 2.96 -6.09 -7.85
CA LYS A 175 3.68 -7.30 -8.23
C LYS A 175 2.91 -8.54 -7.77
N PHE A 176 2.75 -9.49 -8.67
CA PHE A 176 2.13 -10.79 -8.41
C PHE A 176 3.18 -11.88 -8.61
N GLU A 177 3.47 -12.66 -7.58
CA GLU A 177 4.52 -13.66 -7.58
C GLU A 177 3.99 -15.02 -7.11
N PRO A 178 4.01 -16.06 -7.98
CA PRO A 178 3.68 -17.42 -7.55
C PRO A 178 4.65 -17.93 -6.48
N LEU A 179 4.13 -18.56 -5.44
CA LEU A 179 4.94 -19.09 -4.35
C LEU A 179 5.34 -20.56 -4.62
N PRO A 180 6.64 -20.90 -4.65
CA PRO A 180 7.08 -22.28 -4.87
C PRO A 180 6.58 -23.25 -3.78
N THR A 181 6.44 -22.77 -2.55
CA THR A 181 6.06 -23.58 -1.38
C THR A 181 4.55 -23.67 -1.16
N LEU A 182 3.75 -22.87 -1.88
CA LEU A 182 2.29 -22.86 -1.76
C LEU A 182 1.66 -22.68 -3.15
N PRO A 183 1.49 -23.77 -3.92
CA PRO A 183 1.18 -23.72 -5.35
C PRO A 183 -0.15 -23.01 -5.71
N ASP A 184 -1.06 -22.89 -4.75
CA ASP A 184 -2.37 -22.25 -4.92
C ASP A 184 -2.44 -20.81 -4.39
N ALA A 185 -1.32 -20.30 -3.87
CA ALA A 185 -1.20 -18.93 -3.41
C ALA A 185 -0.30 -18.10 -4.32
N ILE A 186 -0.67 -16.84 -4.45
CA ILE A 186 0.09 -15.79 -5.12
C ILE A 186 0.43 -14.75 -4.06
N ALA A 187 1.71 -14.43 -3.91
CA ALA A 187 2.11 -13.26 -3.15
C ALA A 187 1.81 -12.01 -3.98
N VAL A 188 1.10 -11.07 -3.38
CA VAL A 188 0.73 -9.80 -4.00
C VAL A 188 1.39 -8.69 -3.21
N THR A 189 2.24 -7.93 -3.87
CA THR A 189 2.81 -6.71 -3.31
C THR A 189 2.11 -5.51 -3.95
N VAL A 190 1.52 -4.67 -3.12
CA VAL A 190 1.07 -3.33 -3.51
C VAL A 190 2.11 -2.33 -3.04
N MET A 191 2.53 -1.44 -3.92
CA MET A 191 3.52 -0.39 -3.68
C MET A 191 2.88 0.97 -3.95
N ALA A 192 3.15 1.92 -3.09
CA ALA A 192 2.73 3.31 -3.18
C ALA A 192 3.96 4.21 -3.04
N GLN A 193 4.06 5.20 -3.93
CA GLN A 193 5.10 6.21 -3.90
C GLN A 193 4.48 7.56 -3.54
N VAL A 194 4.94 8.17 -2.45
CA VAL A 194 4.51 9.48 -1.97
C VAL A 194 5.69 10.43 -2.09
N THR A 195 5.52 11.53 -2.82
CA THR A 195 6.52 12.62 -2.84
C THR A 195 6.43 13.41 -1.52
N VAL A 196 7.59 13.71 -0.94
CA VAL A 196 7.77 14.34 0.37
C VAL A 196 8.22 15.78 0.23
#